data_AF-A0A3N4ZCH0-F1
#
_entry.id   AF-A0A3N4ZCH0-F1
#
_cell.length_a   1.000
_cell.length_b   1.000
_cell.length_c   1.000
_cell.angle_alpha   90.00
_cell.angle_beta   90.00
_cell.angle_gamma   90.00
#
_symmetry.space_group_name_H-M   'P 1'
#
loop_
_entity.id
_entity.type
_entity.pdbx_description
1 polymer ?
#
loop_
_entity_poly.entity_id
_entity_poly.type
_entity_poly.pdbx_seq_one_letter_code
_entity_poly.pdbx_strand_id
1 'polypeptide(L)'
;MCREADLRRAVLAKNDGAAQALRAELTARGTTVVNLLSSPGSGKTALLERELTLARERGVSVAALTADLATENDATRLARSGVPVQQVLTDGLCHLEAHMLGRYLDGWLPEDTRLLFVENVGNLVCPASYDLGESLRVVLASVTEGEDKPLKYPTAFGPAQLVVITKTDIAEAVGFDEAAFRANVQQVNPGVRILRTSARSLEGTGLLLDHALAIAGGTRAHNPVMCRHAHPHTHEPHHDHTHDHDHGPAQPPETVRGRAGDGPAGSPPTVHPAPAPAGTAGLH
;
A
#
# COMPACT_ATOMS: atom_id res chain seq x y z
N MET A 1 1.19 10.20 27.05
CA MET A 1 0.11 9.83 26.11
C MET A 1 0.64 10.03 24.70
N CYS A 2 0.91 8.94 23.97
CA CYS A 2 1.28 9.02 22.56
C CYS A 2 0.04 9.46 21.78
N ARG A 3 0.12 10.53 20.97
CA ARG A 3 -1.04 11.00 20.20
C ARG A 3 -1.30 10.01 19.07
N GLU A 4 -2.57 9.78 18.74
CA GLU A 4 -2.99 8.87 17.66
C GLU A 4 -2.27 9.15 16.32
N ALA A 5 -1.99 10.43 16.04
CA ALA A 5 -1.24 10.85 14.86
C ALA A 5 0.23 10.38 14.86
N ASP A 6 0.87 10.29 16.03
CA ASP A 6 2.26 9.86 16.16
C ASP A 6 2.37 8.35 15.92
N LEU A 7 1.38 7.58 16.42
CA LEU A 7 1.29 6.15 16.17
C LEU A 7 1.04 5.84 14.68
N ARG A 8 0.11 6.54 14.04
CA ARG A 8 -0.15 6.40 12.59
C ARG A 8 1.10 6.65 11.76
N ARG A 9 1.85 7.71 12.09
CA ARG A 9 3.10 8.04 11.39
C ARG A 9 4.16 6.96 11.56
N ALA A 10 4.31 6.41 12.77
CA ALA A 10 5.25 5.33 13.04
C ALA A 10 4.89 4.05 12.26
N VAL A 11 3.60 3.71 12.15
CA VAL A 11 3.14 2.55 11.36
C VAL A 11 3.47 2.74 9.88
N LEU A 12 3.15 3.91 9.30
CA LEU A 12 3.46 4.19 7.90
C LEU A 12 4.97 4.20 7.63
N ALA A 13 5.77 4.82 8.49
CA ALA A 13 7.23 4.84 8.34
C ALA A 13 7.84 3.43 8.39
N LYS A 14 7.30 2.54 9.23
CA LYS A 14 7.70 1.13 9.26
C LYS A 14 7.36 0.43 7.94
N ASN A 15 6.18 0.69 7.38
CA ASN A 15 5.80 0.15 6.07
C ASN A 15 6.72 0.67 4.96
N ASP A 16 7.08 1.95 4.97
CA ASP A 16 7.95 2.55 3.95
C ASP A 16 9.34 1.89 3.92
N GLY A 17 9.90 1.58 5.10
CA GLY A 17 11.16 0.83 5.18
C GLY A 17 11.04 -0.58 4.58
N ALA A 18 9.93 -1.28 4.86
CA ALA A 18 9.66 -2.60 4.26
C ALA A 18 9.43 -2.52 2.75
N ALA A 19 8.72 -1.49 2.27
CA ALA A 19 8.47 -1.24 0.85
C ALA A 19 9.78 -0.96 0.09
N GLN A 20 10.68 -0.17 0.68
CA GLN A 20 11.98 0.10 0.08
C GLN A 20 12.83 -1.16 -0.04
N ALA A 21 12.85 -2.01 1.00
CA ALA A 21 13.58 -3.27 0.98
C ALA A 21 13.01 -4.23 -0.10
N LEU A 22 11.68 -4.39 -0.13
CA LEU A 22 11.01 -5.27 -1.10
C LEU A 22 11.22 -4.78 -2.54
N ARG A 23 11.14 -3.46 -2.77
CA ARG A 23 11.44 -2.87 -4.08
C ARG A 23 12.87 -3.19 -4.52
N ALA A 24 13.85 -3.01 -3.64
CA ALA A 24 15.25 -3.27 -3.95
C ALA A 24 15.48 -4.75 -4.32
N GLU A 25 14.88 -5.66 -3.55
CA GLU A 25 14.94 -7.10 -3.80
C GLU A 25 14.34 -7.49 -5.16
N LEU A 26 13.09 -7.08 -5.42
CA LEU A 26 12.39 -7.44 -6.66
C LEU A 26 13.03 -6.79 -7.89
N THR A 27 13.54 -5.56 -7.74
CA THR A 27 14.33 -4.90 -8.80
C THR A 27 15.61 -5.68 -9.10
N ALA A 28 16.32 -6.17 -8.08
CA ALA A 28 17.52 -6.98 -8.28
C ALA A 28 17.22 -8.32 -8.98
N ARG A 29 16.02 -8.87 -8.80
CA ARG A 29 15.52 -10.04 -9.54
C ARG A 29 15.04 -9.72 -10.96
N GLY A 30 14.97 -8.44 -11.34
CA GLY A 30 14.42 -8.02 -12.63
C GLY A 30 12.89 -8.05 -12.72
N THR A 31 12.20 -8.17 -11.57
CA THR A 31 10.74 -8.19 -11.48
C THR A 31 10.19 -6.78 -11.32
N THR A 32 9.30 -6.38 -12.24
CA THR A 32 8.53 -5.13 -12.12
C THR A 32 7.20 -5.41 -11.44
N VAL A 33 6.90 -4.67 -10.38
CA VAL A 33 5.66 -4.86 -9.60
C VAL A 33 4.61 -3.82 -10.01
N VAL A 34 3.42 -4.30 -10.33
CA VAL A 34 2.26 -3.48 -10.73
C VAL A 34 1.17 -3.61 -9.68
N ASN A 35 0.90 -2.54 -8.92
CA ASN A 35 -0.12 -2.51 -7.87
C ASN A 35 -1.43 -1.90 -8.42
N LEU A 36 -2.52 -2.67 -8.37
CA LEU A 36 -3.84 -2.28 -8.88
C LEU A 36 -4.77 -1.87 -7.72
N LEU A 37 -5.08 -0.57 -7.64
CA LEU A 37 -6.03 -0.02 -6.67
C LEU A 37 -7.37 0.28 -7.36
N SER A 38 -8.49 0.03 -6.70
CA SER A 38 -9.82 0.39 -7.20
C SER A 38 -10.86 0.40 -6.09
N SER A 39 -12.10 0.78 -6.39
CA SER A 39 -13.24 0.42 -5.55
C SER A 39 -13.68 -1.04 -5.77
N PRO A 40 -14.48 -1.63 -4.87
CA PRO A 40 -15.11 -2.91 -5.13
C PRO A 40 -15.90 -2.88 -6.44
N GLY A 41 -15.79 -3.94 -7.24
CA GLY A 41 -16.57 -4.05 -8.47
C GLY A 41 -16.10 -3.17 -9.63
N SER A 42 -14.98 -2.44 -9.53
CA SER A 42 -14.42 -1.67 -10.67
C SER A 42 -13.88 -2.55 -11.80
N GLY A 43 -13.83 -3.88 -11.63
CA GLY A 43 -13.44 -4.82 -12.68
C GLY A 43 -11.95 -5.16 -12.76
N LYS A 44 -11.20 -5.02 -11.65
CA LYS A 44 -9.77 -5.37 -11.55
C LYS A 44 -9.50 -6.80 -12.02
N THR A 45 -10.10 -7.79 -11.36
CA THR A 45 -9.95 -9.22 -11.67
C THR A 45 -10.29 -9.55 -13.11
N ALA A 46 -11.34 -8.94 -13.66
CA ALA A 46 -11.76 -9.18 -15.05
C ALA A 46 -10.76 -8.62 -16.06
N LEU A 47 -10.21 -7.43 -15.81
CA LEU A 47 -9.14 -6.88 -16.62
C LEU A 47 -7.88 -7.73 -16.48
N LEU A 48 -7.47 -8.03 -15.25
CA LEU A 48 -6.24 -8.74 -14.96
C LEU A 48 -6.25 -10.16 -15.56
N GLU A 49 -7.36 -10.89 -15.50
CA GLU A 49 -7.53 -12.18 -16.21
C GLU A 49 -7.16 -12.06 -17.69
N ARG A 50 -7.62 -11.00 -18.38
CA ARG A 50 -7.30 -10.74 -19.79
C ARG A 50 -5.83 -10.39 -20.00
N GLU A 51 -5.27 -9.52 -19.17
CA GLU A 51 -3.86 -9.12 -19.26
C GLU A 51 -2.91 -10.31 -19.03
N LEU A 52 -3.22 -11.20 -18.07
CA LEU A 52 -2.43 -12.39 -17.78
C LEU A 52 -2.51 -13.42 -18.92
N THR A 53 -3.71 -13.65 -19.47
CA THR A 53 -3.87 -14.51 -20.65
C THR A 53 -3.05 -13.99 -21.84
N LEU A 54 -3.13 -12.69 -22.14
CA LEU A 54 -2.36 -12.05 -23.21
C LEU A 54 -0.85 -12.15 -22.95
N ALA A 55 -0.41 -11.95 -21.71
CA ALA A 55 1.00 -12.07 -21.33
C ALA A 55 1.52 -13.49 -21.59
N ARG A 56 0.76 -14.51 -21.19
CA ARG A 56 1.09 -15.93 -21.44
C ARG A 56 1.14 -16.23 -22.93
N GLU A 57 0.17 -15.76 -23.72
CA GLU A 57 0.15 -15.94 -25.18
C GLU A 57 1.36 -15.30 -25.87
N ARG A 58 1.85 -14.18 -25.31
CA ARG A 58 3.05 -13.47 -25.78
C ARG A 58 4.36 -14.02 -25.21
N GLY A 59 4.31 -15.08 -24.40
CA GLY A 59 5.51 -15.68 -23.78
C GLY A 59 6.17 -14.79 -22.72
N VAL A 60 5.43 -13.87 -22.10
CA VAL A 60 5.92 -13.03 -21.00
C VAL A 60 5.74 -13.77 -19.68
N SER A 61 6.83 -13.97 -18.94
CA SER A 61 6.77 -14.56 -17.60
C SER A 61 6.12 -13.58 -16.62
N VAL A 62 4.91 -13.93 -16.17
CA VAL A 62 4.11 -13.10 -15.26
C VAL A 62 3.54 -13.94 -14.14
N ALA A 63 3.34 -13.31 -12.99
CA ALA A 63 2.61 -13.87 -11.86
C ALA A 63 1.59 -12.85 -11.34
N ALA A 64 0.56 -13.34 -10.65
CA ALA A 64 -0.42 -12.49 -10.00
C ALA A 64 -0.59 -12.85 -8.53
N LEU A 65 -0.78 -11.84 -7.70
CA LEU A 65 -1.23 -11.97 -6.33
C LEU A 65 -2.52 -11.17 -6.19
N THR A 66 -3.54 -11.76 -5.60
CA THR A 66 -4.82 -11.07 -5.34
C THR A 66 -5.12 -11.08 -3.85
N ALA A 67 -5.61 -9.94 -3.35
CA ALA A 67 -5.88 -9.74 -1.94
C ALA A 67 -7.33 -9.37 -1.68
N ASP A 68 -7.99 -10.17 -0.84
CA ASP A 68 -9.37 -9.98 -0.43
C ASP A 68 -9.54 -10.17 1.07
N LEU A 69 -10.62 -9.59 1.59
CA LEU A 69 -11.03 -9.82 2.98
C LEU A 69 -11.50 -11.26 3.20
N ALA A 70 -12.10 -11.87 2.18
CA ALA A 70 -12.68 -13.19 2.25
C ALA A 70 -12.81 -13.83 0.86
N THR A 71 -12.88 -15.16 0.83
CA THR A 71 -13.01 -16.01 -0.36
C THR A 71 -11.77 -16.06 -1.25
N GLU A 72 -11.71 -17.08 -2.10
CA GLU A 72 -10.62 -17.31 -3.06
C GLU A 72 -11.13 -17.17 -4.51
N ASN A 73 -12.25 -16.48 -4.69
CA ASN A 73 -12.95 -16.38 -5.97
C ASN A 73 -12.08 -15.69 -7.03
N ASP A 74 -11.40 -14.62 -6.64
CA ASP A 74 -10.55 -13.87 -7.54
C ASP A 74 -9.30 -14.68 -7.92
N ALA A 75 -8.66 -15.38 -6.98
CA ALA A 75 -7.54 -16.27 -7.30
C ALA A 75 -7.97 -17.42 -8.23
N THR A 76 -9.11 -18.06 -7.94
CA THR A 76 -9.67 -19.14 -8.78
C THR A 76 -9.94 -18.65 -10.21
N ARG A 77 -10.43 -17.41 -10.33
CA ARG A 77 -10.68 -16.80 -11.63
C ARG A 77 -9.38 -16.51 -12.37
N LEU A 78 -8.42 -15.86 -11.72
CA LEU A 78 -7.14 -15.51 -12.32
C LEU A 78 -6.34 -16.74 -12.74
N ALA A 79 -6.43 -17.85 -12.00
CA ALA A 79 -5.75 -19.11 -12.32
C ALA A 79 -6.16 -19.69 -13.69
N ARG A 80 -7.33 -19.31 -14.24
CA ARG A 80 -7.77 -19.72 -15.58
C ARG A 80 -6.86 -19.21 -16.70
N SER A 81 -6.10 -18.15 -16.45
CA SER A 81 -5.08 -17.66 -17.38
C SER A 81 -3.91 -18.64 -17.54
N GLY A 82 -3.74 -19.59 -16.61
CA GLY A 82 -2.66 -20.57 -16.61
C GLY A 82 -1.31 -20.02 -16.13
N VAL A 83 -1.29 -18.84 -15.52
CA VAL A 83 -0.09 -18.29 -14.88
C VAL A 83 -0.10 -18.57 -13.36
N PRO A 84 1.04 -18.46 -12.65
CA PRO A 84 1.08 -18.54 -11.19
C PRO A 84 0.22 -17.46 -10.53
N VAL A 85 -0.70 -17.88 -9.65
CA VAL A 85 -1.59 -16.99 -8.90
C VAL A 85 -1.53 -17.31 -7.41
N GLN A 86 -1.37 -16.28 -6.58
CA GLN A 86 -1.43 -16.37 -5.12
C GLN A 86 -2.64 -15.63 -4.56
N GLN A 87 -3.41 -16.29 -3.70
CA GLN A 87 -4.42 -15.62 -2.87
C GLN A 87 -3.79 -15.09 -1.59
N VAL A 88 -4.17 -13.88 -1.20
CA VAL A 88 -3.97 -13.32 0.13
C VAL A 88 -5.32 -13.07 0.77
N LEU A 89 -5.54 -13.69 1.92
CA LEU A 89 -6.64 -13.33 2.81
C LEU A 89 -6.09 -12.34 3.82
N THR A 90 -6.65 -11.14 3.86
CA THR A 90 -6.09 -10.04 4.64
C THR A 90 -6.45 -10.07 6.13
N ASP A 91 -7.12 -11.14 6.58
CA ASP A 91 -7.59 -11.33 7.97
C ASP A 91 -8.34 -10.10 8.52
N GLY A 92 -9.16 -9.47 7.66
CA GLY A 92 -9.97 -8.30 8.00
C GLY A 92 -9.32 -6.95 7.71
N LEU A 93 -8.05 -6.90 7.28
CA LEU A 93 -7.43 -5.65 6.86
C LEU A 93 -8.00 -5.16 5.52
N CYS A 94 -8.26 -3.86 5.43
CA CYS A 94 -8.79 -3.22 4.21
C CYS A 94 -7.72 -2.91 3.14
N HIS A 95 -6.47 -3.35 3.34
CA HIS A 95 -5.32 -3.07 2.48
C HIS A 95 -4.23 -4.14 2.69
N LEU A 96 -3.26 -4.17 1.78
CA LEU A 96 -1.99 -4.86 1.94
C LEU A 96 -0.93 -3.92 2.52
N GLU A 97 0.02 -4.51 3.25
CA GLU A 97 1.28 -3.87 3.67
C GLU A 97 2.47 -4.54 2.97
N ALA A 98 3.57 -3.81 2.78
CA ALA A 98 4.76 -4.33 2.10
C ALA A 98 5.33 -5.59 2.77
N HIS A 99 5.34 -5.63 4.11
CA HIS A 99 5.82 -6.78 4.86
C HIS A 99 4.93 -8.03 4.66
N MET A 100 3.62 -7.85 4.50
CA MET A 100 2.71 -8.95 4.19
C MET A 100 3.01 -9.48 2.81
N LEU A 101 3.12 -8.58 1.82
CA LEU A 101 3.45 -8.95 0.44
C LEU A 101 4.75 -9.76 0.39
N GLY A 102 5.82 -9.27 1.01
CA GLY A 102 7.11 -9.98 1.06
C GLY A 102 6.99 -11.43 1.56
N ARG A 103 6.21 -11.67 2.62
CA ARG A 103 5.99 -13.04 3.15
C ARG A 103 5.28 -13.97 2.17
N TYR A 104 4.35 -13.45 1.37
CA TYR A 104 3.65 -14.26 0.37
C TYR A 104 4.49 -14.54 -0.88
N LEU A 105 5.49 -13.69 -1.16
CA LEU A 105 6.39 -13.87 -2.29
C LEU A 105 7.54 -14.82 -1.96
N ASP A 106 7.97 -14.86 -0.70
CA ASP A 106 9.05 -15.73 -0.24
C ASP A 106 8.74 -17.21 -0.50
N GLY A 107 9.63 -17.89 -1.23
CA GLY A 107 9.48 -19.29 -1.64
C GLY A 107 8.36 -19.59 -2.65
N TRP A 108 7.56 -18.60 -3.07
CA TRP A 108 6.45 -18.79 -4.01
C TRP A 108 6.69 -18.17 -5.39
N LEU A 109 7.26 -16.97 -5.46
CA LEU A 109 7.41 -16.23 -6.71
C LEU A 109 8.45 -16.91 -7.64
N PRO A 110 8.10 -17.30 -8.88
CA PRO A 110 9.06 -17.88 -9.81
C PRO A 110 10.22 -16.94 -10.11
N GLU A 111 11.44 -17.48 -10.20
CA GLU A 111 12.67 -16.70 -10.35
C GLU A 111 12.72 -15.85 -11.63
N ASP A 112 12.10 -16.31 -12.71
CA ASP A 112 12.10 -15.65 -14.02
C ASP A 112 10.93 -14.66 -14.19
N THR A 113 10.14 -14.40 -13.14
CA THR A 113 8.97 -13.52 -13.21
C THR A 113 9.38 -12.11 -13.60
N ARG A 114 8.98 -11.69 -14.81
CA ARG A 114 9.24 -10.34 -15.33
C ARG A 114 8.28 -9.32 -14.76
N LEU A 115 6.99 -9.65 -14.69
CA LEU A 115 5.96 -8.78 -14.11
C LEU A 115 5.20 -9.51 -12.99
N LEU A 116 5.07 -8.86 -11.85
CA LEU A 116 4.18 -9.28 -10.78
C LEU A 116 3.00 -8.29 -10.71
N PHE A 117 1.80 -8.78 -10.98
CA PHE A 117 0.58 -8.00 -10.76
C PHE A 117 0.05 -8.25 -9.35
N VAL A 118 -0.17 -7.18 -8.60
CA VAL A 118 -0.79 -7.21 -7.28
C VAL A 118 -2.18 -6.58 -7.39
N GLU A 119 -3.21 -7.42 -7.41
CA GLU A 119 -4.59 -7.00 -7.25
C GLU A 119 -4.86 -6.70 -5.78
N ASN A 120 -4.83 -5.42 -5.42
CA ASN A 120 -5.06 -4.99 -4.04
C ASN A 120 -6.55 -5.10 -3.66
N VAL A 121 -6.84 -4.99 -2.37
CA VAL A 121 -8.21 -4.97 -1.85
C VAL A 121 -9.00 -3.86 -2.56
N GLY A 122 -10.28 -4.14 -2.90
CA GLY A 122 -11.20 -3.14 -3.44
C GLY A 122 -11.48 -2.02 -2.44
N ASN A 123 -10.58 -1.05 -2.34
CA ASN A 123 -10.70 0.13 -1.50
C ASN A 123 -9.81 1.26 -2.05
N LEU A 124 -10.34 2.49 -2.11
CA LEU A 124 -9.59 3.68 -2.57
C LEU A 124 -9.10 4.57 -1.41
N VAL A 125 -9.34 4.17 -0.16
CA VAL A 125 -8.98 4.93 1.03
C VAL A 125 -7.78 4.29 1.73
N CYS A 126 -7.92 3.07 2.25
CA CYS A 126 -6.84 2.44 3.02
C CYS A 126 -5.58 2.19 2.16
N PRO A 127 -5.68 1.52 0.98
CA PRO A 127 -4.49 1.13 0.21
C PRO A 127 -3.69 2.33 -0.34
N ALA A 128 -4.35 3.48 -0.49
CA ALA A 128 -3.72 4.69 -1.03
C ALA A 128 -2.53 5.18 -0.19
N SER A 129 -2.55 4.93 1.12
CA SER A 129 -1.53 5.39 2.06
C SER A 129 -0.35 4.44 2.23
N TYR A 130 -0.41 3.22 1.67
CA TYR A 130 0.62 2.20 1.86
C TYR A 130 1.38 1.98 0.56
N ASP A 131 2.69 2.16 0.60
CA ASP A 131 3.62 1.73 -0.45
C ASP A 131 3.84 0.22 -0.30
N LEU A 132 3.72 -0.54 -1.40
CA LEU A 132 4.00 -1.97 -1.45
C LEU A 132 5.39 -2.27 -2.02
N GLY A 133 6.19 -1.23 -2.30
CA GLY A 133 7.42 -1.36 -3.05
C GLY A 133 7.18 -1.45 -4.55
N GLU A 134 5.98 -1.07 -5.02
CA GLU A 134 5.63 -1.20 -6.43
C GLU A 134 6.49 -0.32 -7.35
N SER A 135 6.65 -0.79 -8.59
CA SER A 135 7.27 0.00 -9.67
C SER A 135 6.23 0.84 -10.40
N LEU A 136 4.98 0.33 -10.45
CA LEU A 136 3.86 0.97 -11.14
C LEU A 136 2.58 0.90 -10.27
N ARG A 137 2.12 2.05 -9.78
CA ARG A 137 0.84 2.22 -9.08
C ARG A 137 -0.26 2.61 -10.07
N VAL A 138 -1.26 1.75 -10.21
CA VAL A 138 -2.38 1.92 -11.13
C VAL A 138 -3.67 2.10 -10.36
N VAL A 139 -4.45 3.12 -10.70
CA VAL A 139 -5.81 3.29 -10.17
C VAL A 139 -6.83 2.99 -11.26
N LEU A 140 -7.75 2.07 -10.96
CA LEU A 140 -8.89 1.74 -11.80
C LEU A 140 -10.13 2.48 -11.31
N ALA A 141 -10.89 3.02 -12.26
CA ALA A 141 -12.23 3.57 -12.04
C ALA A 141 -13.15 3.06 -13.13
N SER A 142 -14.29 2.47 -12.77
CA SER A 142 -15.28 2.09 -13.77
C SER A 142 -16.23 3.24 -14.09
N VAL A 143 -16.75 3.25 -15.32
CA VAL A 143 -17.72 4.26 -15.78
C VAL A 143 -19.00 4.30 -14.93
N THR A 144 -19.27 3.24 -14.16
CA THR A 144 -20.43 3.14 -13.24
C THR A 144 -20.25 3.91 -11.93
N GLU A 145 -19.07 4.47 -11.66
CA GLU A 145 -18.75 5.08 -10.37
C GLU A 145 -18.82 6.61 -10.36
N GLY A 146 -19.10 7.23 -11.50
CA GLY A 146 -19.22 8.68 -11.66
C GLY A 146 -17.89 9.41 -11.85
N GLU A 147 -17.98 10.61 -12.42
CA GLU A 147 -16.86 11.41 -12.91
C GLU A 147 -16.09 12.13 -11.80
N ASP A 148 -16.75 12.37 -10.66
CA ASP A 148 -16.22 13.14 -9.53
C ASP A 148 -15.31 12.33 -8.59
N LYS A 149 -15.19 11.02 -8.84
CA LYS A 149 -14.36 10.10 -8.08
C LYS A 149 -12.91 10.57 -7.88
N PRO A 150 -12.19 11.11 -8.89
CA PRO A 150 -10.83 11.62 -8.66
C PRO A 150 -10.76 12.69 -7.57
N LEU A 151 -11.74 13.60 -7.55
CA LEU A 151 -11.83 14.68 -6.55
C LEU A 151 -12.20 14.16 -5.16
N LYS A 152 -13.01 13.10 -5.07
CA LYS A 152 -13.40 12.46 -3.81
C LYS A 152 -12.29 11.61 -3.20
N TYR A 153 -11.40 11.05 -4.01
CA TYR A 153 -10.32 10.15 -3.55
C TYR A 153 -8.93 10.66 -3.99
N PRO A 154 -8.55 11.91 -3.67
CA PRO A 154 -7.31 12.49 -4.16
C PRO A 154 -6.07 11.75 -3.66
N THR A 155 -6.14 11.09 -2.50
CA THR A 155 -5.05 10.27 -1.96
C THR A 155 -4.79 9.02 -2.80
N ALA A 156 -5.77 8.50 -3.55
CA ALA A 156 -5.57 7.38 -4.47
C ALA A 156 -5.12 7.88 -5.86
N PHE A 157 -5.82 8.86 -6.43
CA PHE A 157 -5.57 9.34 -7.79
C PHE A 157 -4.32 10.22 -7.89
N GLY A 158 -4.01 10.98 -6.84
CA GLY A 158 -2.85 11.86 -6.74
C GLY A 158 -1.52 11.15 -6.94
N PRO A 159 -1.21 10.05 -6.24
CA PRO A 159 0.03 9.28 -6.42
C PRO A 159 -0.03 8.24 -7.54
N ALA A 160 -1.16 8.07 -8.23
CA ALA A 160 -1.25 7.11 -9.32
C ALA A 160 -0.27 7.46 -10.46
N GLN A 161 0.39 6.44 -10.99
CA GLN A 161 1.29 6.58 -12.14
C GLN A 161 0.59 6.25 -13.46
N LEU A 162 -0.55 5.57 -13.36
CA LEU A 162 -1.45 5.27 -14.47
C LEU A 162 -2.89 5.24 -13.95
N VAL A 163 -3.82 5.81 -14.72
CA VAL A 163 -5.26 5.68 -14.46
C VAL A 163 -5.90 4.85 -15.56
N VAL A 164 -6.80 3.94 -15.19
CA VAL A 164 -7.50 3.07 -16.14
C VAL A 164 -9.01 3.21 -15.94
N ILE A 165 -9.70 3.63 -17.00
CA ILE A 165 -11.16 3.67 -17.06
C ILE A 165 -11.64 2.31 -17.54
N THR A 166 -12.43 1.61 -16.73
CA THR A 166 -12.93 0.26 -17.03
C THR A 166 -14.42 0.27 -17.37
N LYS A 167 -14.89 -0.82 -17.99
CA LYS A 167 -16.29 -1.03 -18.42
C LYS A 167 -16.77 0.02 -19.43
N THR A 168 -15.88 0.49 -20.30
CA THR A 168 -16.20 1.56 -21.27
C THR A 168 -17.30 1.17 -22.26
N ASP A 169 -17.55 -0.11 -22.42
CA ASP A 169 -18.62 -0.70 -23.22
C ASP A 169 -20.05 -0.38 -22.71
N ILE A 170 -20.20 0.10 -21.48
CA ILE A 170 -21.50 0.55 -20.93
C ILE A 170 -21.52 2.05 -20.62
N ALA A 171 -20.53 2.82 -21.06
CA ALA A 171 -20.40 4.24 -20.74
C ALA A 171 -21.65 5.05 -21.14
N GLU A 172 -22.17 4.83 -22.34
CA GLU A 172 -23.39 5.48 -22.83
C GLU A 172 -24.61 5.14 -21.97
N ALA A 173 -24.79 3.85 -21.65
CA ALA A 173 -25.94 3.37 -20.88
C ALA A 173 -26.01 3.95 -19.47
N VAL A 174 -24.85 4.32 -18.89
CA VAL A 174 -24.76 4.94 -17.56
C VAL A 174 -24.56 6.46 -17.60
N GLY A 175 -24.56 7.06 -18.79
CA GLY A 175 -24.41 8.50 -18.98
C GLY A 175 -23.04 9.05 -18.57
N PHE A 176 -21.97 8.25 -18.71
CA PHE A 176 -20.64 8.64 -18.24
C PHE A 176 -20.02 9.77 -19.08
N ASP A 177 -19.71 10.90 -18.45
CA ASP A 177 -19.01 12.03 -19.07
C ASP A 177 -17.49 11.87 -18.91
N GLU A 178 -16.88 11.23 -19.92
CA GLU A 178 -15.44 11.01 -19.93
C GLU A 178 -14.63 12.32 -19.93
N ALA A 179 -15.14 13.39 -20.55
CA ALA A 179 -14.42 14.66 -20.59
C ALA A 179 -14.36 15.28 -19.18
N ALA A 180 -15.46 15.24 -18.43
CA ALA A 180 -15.50 15.67 -17.05
C ALA A 180 -14.59 14.81 -16.15
N PHE A 181 -14.62 13.47 -16.29
CA PHE A 181 -13.72 12.60 -15.53
C PHE A 181 -12.24 12.92 -15.82
N ARG A 182 -11.87 13.08 -17.10
CA ARG A 182 -10.50 13.45 -17.48
C ARG A 182 -10.08 14.79 -16.87
N ALA A 183 -10.96 15.79 -16.91
CA ALA A 183 -10.69 17.09 -16.28
C ALA A 183 -10.45 16.95 -14.77
N ASN A 184 -11.25 16.14 -14.08
CA ASN A 184 -11.10 15.87 -12.64
C ASN A 184 -9.79 15.13 -12.32
N VAL A 185 -9.39 14.14 -13.13
CA VAL A 185 -8.09 13.49 -12.98
C VAL A 185 -6.95 14.49 -13.16
N GLN A 186 -7.01 15.36 -14.18
CA GLN A 186 -5.95 16.34 -14.43
C GLN A 186 -5.83 17.40 -13.32
N GLN A 187 -6.92 17.73 -12.63
CA GLN A 187 -6.86 18.61 -11.46
C GLN A 187 -6.09 17.98 -10.29
N VAL A 188 -6.25 16.68 -10.08
CA VAL A 188 -5.65 15.96 -8.94
C VAL A 188 -4.23 15.47 -9.27
N ASN A 189 -4.02 15.05 -10.51
CA ASN A 189 -2.77 14.46 -10.97
C ASN A 189 -2.44 14.89 -12.42
N PRO A 190 -1.94 16.12 -12.60
CA PRO A 190 -1.63 16.67 -13.92
C PRO A 190 -0.63 15.80 -14.69
N GLY A 191 -0.94 15.52 -15.95
CA GLY A 191 -0.08 14.77 -16.88
C GLY A 191 -0.15 13.24 -16.75
N VAL A 192 -0.90 12.69 -15.78
CA VAL A 192 -1.05 11.24 -15.68
C VAL A 192 -1.75 10.68 -16.91
N ARG A 193 -1.23 9.56 -17.43
CA ARG A 193 -1.84 8.85 -18.55
C ARG A 193 -3.13 8.16 -18.11
N ILE A 194 -4.16 8.26 -18.96
CA ILE A 194 -5.46 7.62 -18.76
C ILE A 194 -5.69 6.62 -19.89
N LEU A 195 -5.86 5.34 -19.56
CA LEU A 195 -6.24 4.28 -20.49
C LEU A 195 -7.74 3.99 -20.40
N ARG A 196 -8.29 3.42 -21.46
CA ARG A 196 -9.67 2.96 -21.56
C ARG A 196 -9.67 1.47 -21.82
N THR A 197 -10.56 0.73 -21.16
CA THR A 197 -10.67 -0.71 -21.36
C THR A 197 -12.05 -1.26 -21.05
N SER A 198 -12.40 -2.34 -21.74
CA SER A 198 -13.50 -3.22 -21.39
C SER A 198 -13.04 -4.68 -21.48
N ALA A 199 -13.09 -5.39 -20.36
CA ALA A 199 -12.87 -6.84 -20.36
C ALA A 199 -14.01 -7.62 -21.06
N ARG A 200 -15.18 -6.98 -21.28
CA ARG A 200 -16.34 -7.58 -21.97
C ARG A 200 -16.21 -7.46 -23.49
N SER A 201 -15.96 -6.26 -24.01
CA SER A 201 -15.77 -6.06 -25.45
C SER A 201 -14.34 -6.33 -25.94
N LEU A 202 -13.40 -6.55 -25.00
CA LEU A 202 -11.95 -6.68 -25.22
C LEU A 202 -11.28 -5.39 -25.73
N GLU A 203 -12.01 -4.29 -25.83
CA GLU A 203 -11.44 -3.00 -26.19
C GLU A 203 -10.39 -2.59 -25.16
N GLY A 204 -9.20 -2.20 -25.63
CA GLY A 204 -8.12 -1.70 -24.79
C GLY A 204 -7.47 -2.72 -23.85
N THR A 205 -7.84 -4.01 -23.90
CA THR A 205 -7.07 -5.06 -23.22
C THR A 205 -5.67 -5.17 -23.83
N GLY A 206 -4.66 -5.43 -23.01
CA GLY A 206 -3.25 -5.44 -23.40
C GLY A 206 -2.55 -4.09 -23.21
N LEU A 207 -3.30 -2.98 -23.12
CA LEU A 207 -2.69 -1.65 -22.93
C LEU A 207 -2.02 -1.51 -21.56
N LEU A 208 -2.55 -2.18 -20.53
CA LEU A 208 -1.93 -2.21 -19.20
C LEU A 208 -0.64 -3.05 -19.25
N LEU A 209 -0.69 -4.25 -19.85
CA LEU A 209 0.49 -5.09 -20.05
C LEU A 209 1.58 -4.37 -20.83
N ASP A 210 1.24 -3.72 -21.95
CA ASP A 210 2.19 -2.98 -22.78
C ASP A 210 2.86 -1.85 -21.97
N HIS A 211 2.08 -1.14 -21.16
CA HIS A 211 2.61 -0.09 -20.29
C HIS A 211 3.55 -0.66 -19.21
N ALA A 212 3.14 -1.74 -18.54
CA ALA A 212 3.96 -2.42 -17.53
C ALA A 212 5.28 -2.96 -18.13
N LEU A 213 5.23 -3.53 -19.34
CA LEU A 213 6.42 -3.98 -20.08
C LEU A 213 7.35 -2.83 -20.46
N ALA A 214 6.81 -1.68 -20.83
CA ALA A 214 7.61 -0.49 -21.11
C ALA A 214 8.35 0.00 -19.86
N ILE A 215 7.68 0.00 -18.69
CA ILE A 215 8.33 0.30 -17.39
C ILE A 215 9.42 -0.73 -17.08
N ALA A 216 9.14 -2.03 -17.25
CA ALA A 216 10.12 -3.10 -17.11
C ALA A 216 11.28 -3.01 -18.11
N GLY A 217 11.10 -2.27 -19.22
CA GLY A 217 12.13 -1.95 -20.21
C GLY A 217 12.91 -0.66 -19.91
N GLY A 218 12.68 -0.01 -18.76
CA GLY A 218 13.36 1.21 -18.35
C GLY A 218 12.64 2.51 -18.68
N THR A 219 11.42 2.45 -19.24
CA THR A 219 10.60 3.66 -19.39
C THR A 219 10.29 4.23 -18.01
N ARG A 220 10.50 5.53 -17.82
CA ARG A 220 10.19 6.18 -16.55
C ARG A 220 8.68 6.28 -16.37
N ALA A 221 8.18 5.78 -15.24
CA ALA A 221 6.79 5.98 -14.85
C ALA A 221 6.48 7.47 -14.64
N HIS A 222 5.20 7.84 -14.77
CA HIS A 222 4.74 9.19 -14.41
C HIS A 222 5.22 9.54 -12.99
N ASN A 223 5.60 10.81 -12.78
CA ASN A 223 6.06 11.29 -11.48
C ASN A 223 5.05 12.29 -10.90
N PRO A 224 4.09 11.81 -10.08
CA PRO A 224 2.99 12.63 -9.63
C PRO A 224 3.44 13.76 -8.71
N VAL A 225 2.78 14.92 -8.81
CA VAL A 225 3.14 16.11 -8.03
C VAL A 225 3.06 15.84 -6.53
N MET A 226 2.04 15.10 -6.08
CA MET A 226 1.85 14.75 -4.67
C MET A 226 2.96 13.86 -4.11
N CYS A 227 3.66 13.08 -4.94
CA CYS A 227 4.79 12.24 -4.51
C CYS A 227 6.11 13.01 -4.39
N ARG A 228 6.20 14.25 -4.88
CA ARG A 228 7.45 15.04 -4.88
C ARG A 228 7.86 15.56 -3.50
N HIS A 229 6.96 15.53 -2.52
CA HIS A 229 7.19 16.07 -1.17
C HIS A 229 7.62 15.02 -0.14
N ALA A 230 7.86 13.77 -0.54
CA ALA A 230 8.30 12.70 0.36
C ALA A 230 9.84 12.52 0.35
N HIS A 231 10.61 13.61 0.38
CA HIS A 231 12.05 13.55 0.65
C HIS A 231 12.32 13.76 2.14
N PRO A 232 13.28 13.01 2.74
CA PRO A 232 13.55 13.10 4.16
C PRO A 232 14.13 14.48 4.49
N HIS A 233 13.61 15.12 5.53
CA HIS A 233 14.30 16.22 6.18
C HIS A 233 15.65 15.70 6.67
N THR A 234 16.72 15.99 5.94
CA THR A 234 18.08 15.95 6.46
C THR A 234 18.16 17.02 7.55
N HIS A 235 18.01 16.60 8.81
CA HIS A 235 18.45 17.43 9.92
C HIS A 235 19.97 17.52 9.84
N GLU A 236 20.48 18.68 9.44
CA GLU A 236 21.88 19.03 9.66
C GLU A 236 22.20 18.93 11.16
N PRO A 237 23.36 18.40 11.56
CA PRO A 237 23.76 18.42 12.95
C PRO A 237 24.05 19.87 13.34
N HIS A 238 23.21 20.44 14.21
CA HIS A 238 23.54 21.68 14.89
C HIS A 238 24.86 21.47 15.63
N HIS A 239 25.88 22.21 15.20
CA HIS A 239 27.13 22.36 15.91
C HIS A 239 26.86 22.91 17.31
N ASP A 240 27.24 22.11 18.30
CA ASP A 240 27.28 22.48 19.71
C ASP A 240 28.41 23.51 19.89
N HIS A 241 28.05 24.77 20.11
CA HIS A 241 29.00 25.81 20.50
C HIS A 241 29.01 25.91 22.02
N THR A 242 30.03 25.29 22.61
CA THR A 242 30.47 25.53 23.98
C THR A 242 30.91 26.99 24.11
N HIS A 243 30.22 27.75 24.96
CA HIS A 243 30.73 29.01 25.50
C HIS A 243 31.07 28.79 26.97
N ASP A 244 32.36 28.90 27.27
CA ASP A 244 32.93 28.88 28.61
C ASP A 244 33.43 30.28 28.99
N HIS A 245 33.51 30.49 30.31
CA HIS A 245 34.05 31.63 31.08
C HIS A 245 33.12 32.82 31.33
N ASP A 246 33.14 33.49 32.47
CA ASP A 246 33.67 33.35 33.84
C ASP A 246 33.26 34.67 34.52
N HIS A 247 32.92 34.70 35.81
CA HIS A 247 33.13 35.85 36.72
C HIS A 247 32.62 35.55 38.15
N GLY A 248 33.57 35.26 39.05
CA GLY A 248 33.80 36.10 40.23
C GLY A 248 33.18 35.70 41.59
N PRO A 249 33.91 35.78 42.72
CA PRO A 249 33.57 35.11 43.98
C PRO A 249 33.10 36.06 45.11
N ALA A 250 32.30 35.58 46.07
CA ALA A 250 32.25 36.09 47.46
C ALA A 250 31.43 35.21 48.45
N GLN A 251 32.16 34.51 49.32
CA GLN A 251 32.03 34.30 50.78
C GLN A 251 30.76 33.72 51.50
N PRO A 252 30.96 33.06 52.68
CA PRO A 252 30.03 32.13 53.39
C PRO A 252 29.35 32.84 54.62
N PRO A 253 28.78 32.19 55.67
CA PRO A 253 28.56 30.77 56.00
C PRO A 253 27.12 30.43 56.51
N GLU A 254 26.83 29.15 56.79
CA GLU A 254 26.38 28.67 58.12
C GLU A 254 25.92 27.20 58.12
N THR A 255 26.24 26.55 59.23
CA THR A 255 26.08 25.14 59.59
C THR A 255 24.73 24.85 60.23
N VAL A 256 24.08 23.72 59.90
CA VAL A 256 23.29 22.94 60.87
C VAL A 256 23.39 21.43 60.57
N ARG A 257 23.69 20.68 61.64
CA ARG A 257 23.80 19.22 61.74
C ARG A 257 22.42 18.54 61.76
N GLY A 258 22.33 17.30 61.27
CA GLY A 258 21.21 16.40 61.56
C GLY A 258 21.50 14.95 61.17
N ARG A 259 21.65 14.08 62.16
CA ARG A 259 22.07 12.66 62.09
C ARG A 259 20.94 11.71 61.67
N ALA A 260 21.33 10.66 60.94
CA ALA A 260 21.06 9.21 61.11
C ALA A 260 19.64 8.68 61.38
N GLY A 261 19.30 7.60 60.66
CA GLY A 261 18.24 6.66 61.03
C GLY A 261 18.06 5.54 60.01
N ASP A 262 18.64 4.37 60.30
CA ASP A 262 18.48 3.10 59.60
C ASP A 262 17.03 2.54 59.63
N GLY A 263 16.68 1.77 58.60
CA GLY A 263 16.02 0.48 58.82
C GLY A 263 14.69 0.21 58.10
N PRO A 264 14.39 -1.05 57.74
CA PRO A 264 13.58 -1.44 56.57
C PRO A 264 12.25 -2.10 56.93
N ALA A 265 11.33 -2.28 55.96
CA ALA A 265 10.46 -3.47 55.81
C ALA A 265 9.28 -3.19 54.84
N GLY A 266 8.90 -4.22 54.09
CA GLY A 266 7.48 -4.45 53.75
C GLY A 266 7.12 -4.57 52.27
N SER A 267 7.34 -5.75 51.68
CA SER A 267 6.44 -6.30 50.65
C SER A 267 5.21 -6.87 51.38
N PRO A 268 3.96 -6.82 50.84
CA PRO A 268 3.44 -7.88 49.93
C PRO A 268 2.22 -7.38 49.07
N PRO A 269 1.30 -8.22 48.52
CA PRO A 269 1.38 -9.59 47.97
C PRO A 269 0.88 -9.70 46.51
N THR A 270 1.20 -10.85 45.93
CA THR A 270 0.65 -11.47 44.71
C THR A 270 -0.84 -11.83 44.81
N VAL A 271 -1.59 -11.60 43.74
CA VAL A 271 -3.00 -12.01 43.55
C VAL A 271 -3.07 -13.21 42.60
N HIS A 272 -3.67 -14.32 43.05
CA HIS A 272 -4.04 -15.47 42.23
C HIS A 272 -5.39 -15.24 41.52
N PRO A 273 -5.57 -15.70 40.25
CA PRO A 273 -6.86 -15.67 39.59
C PRO A 273 -7.72 -16.92 39.89
N ALA A 274 -9.03 -16.70 40.00
CA ALA A 274 -10.06 -17.72 40.21
C ALA A 274 -10.41 -18.48 38.90
N PRO A 275 -10.90 -19.74 38.99
CA PRO A 275 -11.23 -20.55 37.82
C PRO A 275 -12.63 -20.29 37.25
N ALA A 276 -12.77 -20.47 35.93
CA ALA A 276 -14.00 -20.33 35.16
C ALA A 276 -14.97 -21.52 35.33
N PRO A 277 -16.30 -21.32 35.20
CA PRO A 277 -17.28 -22.40 35.21
C PRO A 277 -17.51 -23.01 33.82
N ALA A 278 -17.72 -24.32 33.81
CA ALA A 278 -18.01 -25.17 32.65
C ALA A 278 -19.41 -24.91 32.07
N GLY A 279 -19.49 -24.82 30.74
CA GLY A 279 -20.73 -24.80 29.97
C GLY A 279 -21.12 -26.19 29.48
N THR A 280 -22.34 -26.59 29.80
CA THR A 280 -23.05 -27.75 29.28
C THR A 280 -23.67 -27.42 27.92
N ALA A 281 -23.42 -28.24 26.90
CA ALA A 281 -24.14 -28.20 25.63
C ALA A 281 -25.00 -29.47 25.51
N GLY A 282 -26.31 -29.26 25.50
CA GLY A 282 -27.32 -30.29 25.24
C GLY A 282 -27.53 -30.51 23.74
N LEU A 283 -27.94 -31.74 23.44
CA LEU A 283 -28.48 -32.20 22.17
C LEU A 283 -29.83 -31.53 21.87
N HIS A 284 -30.01 -31.08 20.62
CA HIS A 284 -31.16 -31.40 19.76
C HIS A 284 -30.92 -30.91 18.34
#